data_AF-A0A961LFH7-F1
#
_entry.id   AF-A0A961LFH7-F1
#
_cell.length_a   1.000
_cell.length_b   1.000
_cell.length_c   1.000
_cell.angle_alpha   90.00
_cell.angle_beta   90.00
_cell.angle_gamma   90.00
#
_symmetry.space_group_name_H-M   'P 1'
#
loop_
_entity.id
_entity.type
_entity.pdbx_description
1 polymer ?
#
loop_
_entity_poly.entity_id
_entity_poly.type
_entity_poly.pdbx_seq_one_letter_code
_entity_poly.pdbx_strand_id
1 'polypeptide(L)' 'ERQRPRTAQSFCVPRAEIAANGYDLSLNRYKEVVHQEVQHRAPAEIMAELRRIEGEIAEGMKALEGMLK' A
#
# COMPACT_ATOMS: atom_id res chain seq x y z
N GLU A 1 16.93 -13.20 20.47
CA GLU A 1 15.48 -12.98 20.72
C GLU A 1 15.18 -11.67 21.44
N ARG A 2 15.83 -11.37 22.57
CA ARG A 2 15.59 -10.16 23.39
C ARG A 2 15.81 -8.80 22.72
N GLN A 3 16.48 -8.76 21.57
CA GLN A 3 16.78 -7.54 20.80
C GLN A 3 15.90 -7.42 19.54
N ARG A 4 14.94 -8.33 19.33
CA ARG A 4 14.09 -8.27 18.15
C ARG A 4 13.16 -7.05 18.24
N PRO A 5 13.04 -6.25 17.16
CA PRO A 5 12.15 -5.09 17.15
C PRO A 5 10.68 -5.54 17.22
N ARG A 6 9.79 -4.66 17.68
CA ARG A 6 8.33 -4.92 17.78
C ARG A 6 7.64 -5.12 16.43
N THR A 7 8.37 -4.87 15.35
CA THR A 7 7.98 -5.10 13.96
C THR A 7 8.28 -6.53 13.49
N ALA A 8 9.12 -7.29 14.23
CA ALA A 8 9.50 -8.66 13.88
C ALA A 8 8.39 -9.68 14.21
N GLN A 9 8.52 -10.89 13.66
CA GLN A 9 7.56 -12.00 13.89
C GLN A 9 7.41 -12.37 15.38
N SER A 10 8.46 -12.17 16.18
CA SER A 10 8.38 -12.26 17.63
C SER A 10 9.31 -11.22 18.29
N PHE A 11 8.86 -10.69 19.42
CA PHE A 11 9.57 -9.68 20.20
C PHE A 11 9.31 -9.88 21.70
N CYS A 12 10.15 -9.29 22.53
CA CYS A 12 10.00 -9.36 23.98
C CYS A 12 9.31 -8.10 24.53
N VAL A 13 8.36 -8.29 25.44
CA VAL A 13 7.70 -7.20 26.17
C VAL A 13 8.08 -7.28 27.65
N PRO A 14 8.54 -6.19 28.28
CA PRO A 14 8.83 -6.18 29.72
C PRO A 14 7.59 -6.45 30.57
N ARG A 15 7.74 -7.20 31.68
CA ARG A 15 6.65 -7.50 32.61
C ARG A 15 5.95 -6.24 33.14
N ALA A 16 6.71 -5.18 33.41
CA ALA A 16 6.17 -3.92 33.92
C ALA A 16 5.16 -3.28 32.95
N GLU A 17 5.41 -3.40 31.64
CA GLU A 17 4.53 -2.88 30.59
C GLU A 17 3.26 -3.74 30.45
N ILE A 18 3.39 -5.06 30.56
CA ILE A 18 2.25 -5.98 30.59
C ILE A 18 1.36 -5.69 31.81
N ALA A 19 1.96 -5.47 32.98
CA ALA A 19 1.24 -5.15 34.21
C ALA A 19 0.51 -3.79 34.11
N ALA A 20 1.15 -2.77 33.53
CA ALA A 20 0.53 -1.46 33.29
C ALA A 20 -0.66 -1.54 32.32
N ASN A 21 -0.64 -2.49 31.40
CA ASN A 21 -1.71 -2.76 30.45
C ASN A 21 -2.75 -3.79 30.98
N GLY A 22 -2.78 -4.05 32.29
CA GLY A 22 -3.77 -4.93 32.90
C GLY A 22 -3.63 -6.40 32.52
N TYR A 23 -2.42 -6.85 32.21
CA TYR A 23 -2.13 -8.21 31.71
C TYR A 23 -2.85 -8.57 30.40
N ASP A 24 -3.20 -7.57 29.59
CA ASP A 24 -3.60 -7.79 28.22
C ASP A 24 -2.40 -8.35 27.43
N LEU A 25 -2.54 -9.57 26.91
CA LEU A 25 -1.51 -10.28 26.14
C LEU A 25 -1.77 -10.22 24.64
N SER A 26 -2.68 -9.37 24.18
CA SER A 26 -2.97 -9.23 22.75
C SER A 26 -1.73 -8.72 22.01
N LEU A 27 -1.32 -9.45 20.97
CA LEU A 27 -0.16 -9.12 20.17
C LEU A 27 -0.28 -7.70 19.58
N ASN A 28 -1.48 -7.30 19.17
CA ASN A 28 -1.77 -6.00 18.56
C ASN A 28 -1.49 -4.80 19.49
N ARG A 29 -1.58 -4.99 20.82
CA ARG A 29 -1.30 -3.94 21.81
C ARG A 29 0.18 -3.56 21.84
N TYR A 30 1.07 -4.52 21.56
CA TYR A 30 2.52 -4.34 21.68
C TYR A 30 3.25 -4.41 20.34
N LYS A 31 2.60 -4.90 19.29
CA LYS A 31 3.17 -4.99 17.95
C LYS A 31 3.16 -3.63 17.30
N GLU A 32 4.34 -3.21 16.85
CA GLU A 32 4.48 -1.99 16.07
C GLU A 32 4.16 -2.30 14.61
N VAL A 33 3.11 -1.68 14.10
CA VAL A 33 2.72 -1.78 12.68
C VAL A 33 3.39 -0.64 11.95
N VAL A 34 4.46 -0.94 11.22
CA VAL A 34 5.06 0.01 10.28
C VAL A 34 4.02 0.28 9.20
N HIS A 35 3.43 1.48 9.25
CA HIS A 35 2.63 1.97 8.14
C HIS A 35 3.60 2.31 7.04
N GLN A 36 3.69 1.45 6.03
CA GLN A 36 4.44 1.78 4.83
C GLN A 36 3.73 2.97 4.19
N GLU A 37 4.40 4.11 4.10
CA GLU A 37 3.92 5.21 3.26
C GLU A 37 3.94 4.71 1.82
N VAL A 38 2.78 4.29 1.34
CA VAL A 38 2.62 3.92 -0.06
C VAL A 38 2.62 5.22 -0.85
N GLN A 39 3.71 5.47 -1.57
CA GLN A 39 3.73 6.58 -2.52
C GLN A 39 2.78 6.24 -3.67
N HIS A 40 1.68 6.96 -3.74
CA HIS A 40 0.75 6.88 -4.85
C HIS A 40 1.19 7.82 -5.97
N ARG A 41 0.96 7.41 -7.22
CA ARG A 41 1.14 8.27 -8.39
C ARG A 41 0.27 9.52 -8.26
N ALA A 42 0.78 10.66 -8.73
CA ALA A 42 -0.01 11.88 -8.74
C ALA A 42 -1.24 11.73 -9.65
N PRO A 43 -2.42 12.26 -9.28
CA PRO A 43 -3.60 12.22 -10.13
C PRO A 43 -3.36 12.78 -11.55
N ALA A 44 -2.49 13.79 -11.67
CA ALA A 44 -2.10 14.36 -12.95
C ALA A 44 -1.42 13.36 -13.89
N GLU A 45 -0.58 12.46 -13.36
CA GLU A 45 0.08 11.41 -14.15
C GLU A 45 -0.93 10.38 -14.65
N ILE A 46 -1.89 10.00 -13.80
CA ILE A 46 -2.97 9.08 -14.16
C ILE A 46 -3.82 9.70 -15.28
N MET A 47 -4.16 10.98 -15.16
CA MET A 47 -4.93 11.71 -16.18
C MET A 47 -4.17 11.85 -17.51
N ALA A 48 -2.86 12.08 -17.46
CA ALA A 48 -2.03 12.15 -18.67
C ALA A 48 -1.99 10.80 -19.40
N GLU A 49 -1.85 9.70 -18.64
CA GLU A 49 -1.87 8.35 -19.20
C GLU A 49 -3.22 7.99 -19.82
N LEU A 50 -4.32 8.32 -19.14
CA LEU A 50 -5.68 8.10 -19.68
C LEU A 50 -5.88 8.82 -21.03
N ARG A 51 -5.48 10.10 -21.12
CA ARG A 51 -5.57 10.86 -22.37
C ARG A 51 -4.76 10.25 -23.51
N ARG A 52 -3.58 9.70 -23.20
CA ARG A 52 -2.76 8.99 -24.20
C ARG A 52 -3.49 7.75 -24.73
N ILE A 53 -4.02 6.92 -23.82
CA ILE A 53 -4.75 5.70 -24.17
C ILE A 53 -5.99 6.03 -25.01
N GLU A 54 -6.76 7.07 -24.64
CA GLU A 54 -7.90 7.54 -25.42
C GLU A 54 -7.50 7.95 -26.85
N GLY A 55 -6.35 8.61 -27.01
CA GLY A 55 -5.80 8.96 -28.33
C GLY A 55 -5.51 7.73 -29.20
N GLU A 56 -4.83 6.73 -28.63
CA GLU A 56 -4.52 5.46 -29.32
C GLU A 56 -5.79 4.72 -29.74
N ILE A 57 -6.81 4.70 -28.89
CA ILE A 57 -8.11 4.10 -29.20
C ILE A 57 -8.78 4.85 -30.35
N ALA A 58 -8.81 6.19 -30.31
CA ALA A 58 -9.42 7.00 -31.35
C ALA A 58 -8.74 6.82 -32.72
N GLU A 59 -7.41 6.74 -32.74
CA GLU A 59 -6.64 6.42 -33.94
C GLU A 59 -6.96 5.02 -34.47
N GLY A 60 -7.00 4.01 -33.61
CA GLY A 60 -7.37 2.64 -33.97
C GLY A 60 -8.78 2.55 -34.56
N MET A 61 -9.75 3.24 -33.96
CA MET A 61 -11.13 3.30 -34.46
C MET A 61 -11.18 3.93 -35.86
N LYS A 62 -10.47 5.04 -36.07
CA LYS A 62 -10.41 5.71 -37.38
C LYS A 62 -9.78 4.82 -38.45
N ALA A 63 -8.73 4.06 -38.09
CA ALA A 63 -8.11 3.10 -39.00
C ALA A 63 -9.09 2.00 -39.41
N LEU A 64 -9.84 1.43 -38.45
CA LEU A 64 -10.85 0.41 -38.71
C LEU A 64 -12.00 0.93 -39.58
N GLU A 65 -12.50 2.14 -39.31
CA GLU A 65 -13.51 2.80 -40.17
C GLU A 65 -13.01 3.02 -41.60
N GLY A 66 -11.73 3.31 -41.77
CA GLY A 66 -11.10 3.46 -43.08
C GLY A 66 -11.06 2.17 -43.90
N MET A 67 -11.02 1.00 -43.24
CA MET A 67 -11.01 -0.31 -43.90
C MET A 67 -12.39 -0.78 -44.37
N LEU A 68 -13.47 -0.12 -43.90
CA LEU A 68 -14.85 -0.41 -44.30
C LEU A 68 -15.31 0.42 -45.51
N LYS A 69 -14.44 1.31 -46.04
CA LYS A 69 -14.64 2.07 -47.27
C LYS A 69 -13.88 1.44 -48.43
#